data_AF-A0A4Z0KX48-F1
#
_entry.id   AF-A0A4Z0KX48-F1
#
_cell.length_a   1.000
_cell.length_b   1.000
_cell.length_c   1.000
_cell.angle_alpha   90.00
_cell.angle_beta   90.00
_cell.angle_gamma   90.00
#
_symmetry.space_group_name_H-M   'P 1'
#
loop_
_entity.id
_entity.type
_entity.pdbx_description
1 polymer ?
#
loop_
_entity_poly.entity_id
_entity_poly.type
_entity_poly.pdbx_seq_one_letter_code
_entity_poly.pdbx_strand_id
1 'polypeptide(L)'
;AWIAQSPIIIISGEQLSSYEYGLLQVPVFGALIAGNLVLARLTSRRTVRSLIVMGGWPIVAGLIIAAAATVVSSHAYLWMTAGLSVYAFGIGLANAGLVRLTLFSSDMSKGTVSAAMGMLQMLIFTVGIEVSKHAWLSGGNGLFSLFNLANGILWLLLMLVFLKDKRTGNLQTV
;
A
#
# COMPACT_ATOMS: atom_id res chain seq x y z
N ALA A 1 -3.37 6.92 3.33
CA ALA A 1 -4.22 7.13 4.52
C ALA A 1 -3.41 7.11 5.82
N TRP A 2 -2.65 6.04 6.12
CA TRP A 2 -1.90 5.90 7.38
C TRP A 2 -1.06 7.13 7.78
N ILE A 3 -0.09 7.56 6.95
CA ILE A 3 0.82 8.68 7.28
C ILE A 3 0.06 9.99 7.59
N ALA A 4 -1.06 10.23 6.91
CA ALA A 4 -1.85 11.45 7.08
C ALA A 4 -2.74 11.42 8.34
N GLN A 5 -3.16 10.23 8.79
CA GLN A 5 -4.11 10.09 9.89
C GLN A 5 -3.47 9.51 11.16
N SER A 6 -2.27 8.94 11.07
CA SER A 6 -1.60 8.30 12.21
C SER A 6 -1.43 9.22 13.43
N PRO A 7 -1.17 10.54 13.31
CA PRO A 7 -1.14 11.41 14.49
C PRO A 7 -2.51 11.54 15.16
N ILE A 8 -3.59 11.67 14.38
CA ILE A 8 -4.95 11.83 14.92
C ILE A 8 -5.40 10.52 15.57
N ILE A 9 -5.14 9.39 14.93
CA ILE A 9 -5.49 8.06 15.43
C ILE A 9 -4.76 7.75 16.74
N ILE A 10 -3.45 7.98 16.79
CA ILE A 10 -2.59 7.57 17.91
C ILE A 10 -2.60 8.58 19.05
N ILE A 11 -2.47 9.88 18.75
CA ILE A 11 -2.32 10.93 19.77
C ILE A 11 -3.69 11.40 20.25
N SER A 12 -4.64 11.63 19.34
CA SER A 12 -5.97 12.14 19.73
C SER A 12 -6.97 11.03 20.05
N GLY A 13 -6.89 9.89 19.36
CA GLY A 13 -7.77 8.73 19.58
C GLY A 13 -7.33 7.86 20.76
N GLU A 14 -6.09 7.38 20.74
CA GLU A 14 -5.55 6.45 21.76
C GLU A 14 -4.83 7.17 22.92
N GLN A 15 -4.73 8.50 22.92
CA GLN A 15 -4.06 9.32 23.95
C GLN A 15 -2.57 8.95 24.17
N LEU A 16 -1.92 8.37 23.16
CA LEU A 16 -0.53 7.94 23.22
C LEU A 16 0.44 9.13 23.07
N SER A 17 1.63 8.99 23.62
CA SER A 17 2.66 10.02 23.55
C SER A 17 3.23 10.17 22.14
N SER A 18 3.77 11.35 21.82
CA SER A 18 4.50 11.59 20.57
C SER A 18 5.70 10.64 20.38
N TYR A 19 6.25 10.10 21.46
CA TYR A 19 7.33 9.11 21.43
C TYR A 19 6.83 7.76 20.90
N GLU A 20 5.71 7.26 21.42
CA GLU A 20 5.10 6.00 20.96
C GLU A 20 4.64 6.10 19.52
N TYR A 21 4.09 7.26 19.13
CA TYR A 21 3.79 7.56 17.73
C TYR A 21 5.03 7.37 16.84
N GLY A 22 6.17 7.96 17.21
CA GLY A 22 7.41 7.83 16.45
C GLY A 22 7.91 6.38 16.39
N LEU A 23 7.81 5.66 17.51
CA LEU A 23 8.24 4.27 17.60
C LEU A 23 7.43 3.34 16.67
N LEU A 24 6.12 3.57 16.54
CA LEU A 24 5.24 2.79 15.65
C LEU A 24 5.51 3.04 14.16
N GLN A 25 6.15 4.15 13.79
CA GLN A 25 6.54 4.39 12.40
C GLN A 25 7.76 3.57 11.97
N VAL A 26 8.68 3.28 12.90
CA VAL A 26 9.90 2.50 12.64
C VAL A 26 9.61 1.14 12.00
N PRO A 27 8.73 0.27 12.53
CA PRO A 27 8.46 -1.02 11.90
C PRO A 27 7.80 -0.87 10.52
N VAL A 28 6.91 0.12 10.33
CA VAL A 28 6.20 0.33 9.07
C VAL A 28 7.16 0.76 7.95
N PHE A 29 7.94 1.81 8.18
CA PHE A 29 8.92 2.27 7.18
C PHE A 29 10.12 1.34 7.06
N GLY A 30 10.54 0.70 8.15
CA GLY A 30 11.58 -0.32 8.13
C GLY A 30 11.19 -1.49 7.23
N ALA A 31 9.94 -1.95 7.31
CA ALA A 31 9.40 -2.99 6.44
C ALA A 31 9.34 -2.55 4.98
N LEU A 32 8.94 -1.30 4.69
CA LEU A 32 8.97 -0.74 3.33
C LEU A 32 10.38 -0.72 2.74
N ILE A 33 11.38 -0.31 3.53
CA ILE A 33 12.80 -0.31 3.13
C ILE A 33 13.24 -1.75 2.85
N ALA A 34 12.95 -2.68 3.77
CA ALA A 34 13.27 -4.09 3.60
C ALA A 34 12.64 -4.67 2.32
N GLY A 35 11.38 -4.32 2.01
CA GLY A 35 10.71 -4.72 0.77
C GLY A 35 11.44 -4.23 -0.48
N ASN A 36 11.89 -2.97 -0.49
CA ASN A 36 12.68 -2.42 -1.60
C ASN A 36 14.07 -3.07 -1.72
N LEU A 37 14.72 -3.40 -0.61
CA LEU A 37 16.00 -4.14 -0.62
C LEU A 37 15.84 -5.56 -1.16
N VAL A 38 14.77 -6.25 -0.77
CA VAL A 38 14.43 -7.57 -1.30
C VAL A 38 14.13 -7.49 -2.79
N LEU A 39 13.38 -6.48 -3.23
CA LEU A 39 13.15 -6.21 -4.65
C LEU A 39 14.48 -6.04 -5.41
N ALA A 40 15.40 -5.22 -4.92
CA ALA A 40 16.69 -4.99 -5.56
C ALA A 40 17.48 -6.30 -5.73
N ARG A 41 17.45 -7.18 -4.72
CA ARG A 41 18.11 -8.50 -4.77
C ARG A 41 17.44 -9.47 -5.73
N LEU A 42 16.11 -9.42 -5.87
CA LEU A 42 15.34 -10.37 -6.69
C LEU A 42 15.14 -9.90 -8.14
N THR A 43 15.37 -8.63 -8.44
CA THR A 43 15.22 -8.07 -9.80
C THR A 43 16.10 -8.76 -10.84
N SER A 44 17.26 -9.30 -10.45
CA SER A 44 18.14 -10.07 -11.36
C SER A 44 17.68 -11.52 -11.60
N ARG A 45 16.77 -12.05 -10.77
CA ARG A 45 16.38 -13.47 -10.78
C ARG A 45 14.90 -13.70 -11.08
N ARG A 46 14.06 -12.66 -11.03
CA ARG A 46 12.60 -12.74 -11.18
C ARG A 46 12.11 -11.66 -12.11
N THR A 47 11.06 -11.96 -12.87
CA THR A 47 10.39 -10.96 -13.73
C THR A 47 9.61 -9.97 -12.89
N VAL A 48 9.39 -8.78 -13.44
CA VAL A 48 8.61 -7.70 -12.81
C VAL A 48 7.22 -8.20 -12.41
N ARG A 49 6.57 -8.99 -13.27
CA ARG A 49 5.27 -9.61 -13.00
C ARG A 49 5.31 -10.52 -11.75
N SER A 50 6.32 -11.38 -11.64
CA SER A 50 6.47 -12.28 -10.49
C SER A 50 6.66 -11.50 -9.19
N LEU A 51 7.40 -10.39 -9.23
CA LEU A 51 7.65 -9.53 -8.06
C LEU A 51 6.37 -8.83 -7.59
N ILE A 52 5.55 -8.34 -8.53
CA ILE A 52 4.25 -7.73 -8.22
C ILE A 52 3.32 -8.75 -7.54
N VAL A 53 3.19 -9.96 -8.10
CA VAL A 53 2.35 -11.01 -7.51
C VAL A 53 2.86 -11.43 -6.12
N MET A 54 4.17 -11.55 -5.95
CA MET A 54 4.79 -11.90 -4.68
C MET A 54 4.61 -10.81 -3.62
N GLY A 55 4.62 -9.52 -4.00
CA GLY A 55 4.30 -8.41 -3.11
C GLY A 55 2.79 -8.29 -2.81
N GLY A 56 1.92 -8.79 -3.68
CA GLY A 56 0.47 -8.82 -3.47
C GLY A 56 0.04 -9.65 -2.25
N TRP A 57 0.70 -10.78 -1.99
CA TRP A 57 0.43 -11.63 -0.83
C TRP A 57 0.59 -10.90 0.52
N PRO A 58 1.75 -10.30 0.84
CA PRO A 58 1.92 -9.54 2.08
C PRO A 58 1.05 -8.27 2.12
N ILE A 59 0.74 -7.63 0.99
CA ILE A 59 -0.22 -6.51 0.94
C ILE A 59 -1.57 -6.93 1.51
N VAL A 60 -2.15 -8.02 1.00
CA VAL A 60 -3.47 -8.49 1.43
C VAL A 60 -3.43 -9.04 2.86
N ALA A 61 -2.43 -9.87 3.16
CA ALA A 61 -2.29 -10.46 4.49
C ALA A 61 -2.16 -9.38 5.58
N GLY A 62 -1.35 -8.35 5.34
CA GLY A 62 -1.18 -7.24 6.27
C GLY A 62 -2.47 -6.45 6.52
N LEU A 63 -3.24 -6.19 5.45
CA LEU A 63 -4.54 -5.51 5.56
C LEU A 63 -5.60 -6.36 6.28
N ILE A 64 -5.62 -7.67 6.04
CA ILE A 64 -6.52 -8.59 6.75
C ILE A 64 -6.19 -8.63 8.24
N ILE A 65 -4.90 -8.71 8.60
CA ILE A 65 -4.46 -8.69 10.01
C ILE A 65 -4.90 -7.40 10.69
N ALA A 66 -4.67 -6.25 10.05
CA ALA A 66 -5.06 -4.96 10.59
C ALA A 66 -6.59 -4.83 10.76
N ALA A 67 -7.37 -5.25 9.76
CA ALA A 67 -8.83 -5.21 9.81
C ALA A 67 -9.41 -6.17 10.86
N ALA A 68 -8.96 -7.44 10.88
CA ALA A 68 -9.45 -8.42 11.84
C ALA A 68 -9.14 -8.00 13.29
N ALA A 69 -7.93 -7.50 13.55
CA ALA A 69 -7.55 -7.06 14.88
C ALA A 69 -8.37 -5.85 15.37
N THR A 70 -8.59 -4.86 14.49
CA THR A 70 -9.32 -3.64 14.86
C THR A 70 -10.84 -3.82 14.89
N VAL A 71 -11.39 -4.83 14.22
CA VAL A 71 -12.80 -5.22 14.34
C VAL A 71 -13.06 -5.97 15.65
N VAL A 72 -12.12 -6.81 16.09
CA VAL A 72 -12.24 -7.53 17.38
C VAL A 72 -12.00 -6.59 18.56
N SER A 73 -11.02 -5.69 18.46
CA SER A 73 -10.73 -4.68 19.48
C SER A 73 -10.30 -3.37 18.84
N SER A 74 -11.10 -2.32 19.03
CA SER A 74 -10.82 -0.99 18.50
C SER A 74 -9.47 -0.42 18.96
N HIS A 75 -8.96 -0.88 20.11
CA HIS A 75 -7.69 -0.42 20.70
C HIS A 75 -6.49 -1.31 20.35
N ALA A 76 -6.62 -2.26 19.41
CA ALA A 76 -5.52 -3.14 19.00
C ALA A 76 -4.50 -2.45 18.06
N TYR A 77 -4.00 -1.27 18.43
CA TYR A 77 -3.11 -0.46 17.59
C TYR A 77 -1.76 -1.13 17.29
N LEU A 78 -1.26 -2.00 18.19
CA LEU A 78 -0.04 -2.80 17.95
C LEU A 78 -0.23 -3.81 16.82
N TRP A 79 -1.37 -4.51 16.81
CA TRP A 79 -1.71 -5.46 15.75
C TRP A 79 -2.01 -4.75 14.42
N MET A 80 -2.65 -3.57 14.48
CA MET A 80 -2.80 -2.71 13.31
C MET A 80 -1.44 -2.30 12.74
N THR A 81 -0.50 -1.88 13.59
CA THR A 81 0.86 -1.50 13.17
C THR A 81 1.63 -2.69 12.58
N ALA A 82 1.50 -3.88 13.17
CA ALA A 82 2.09 -5.09 12.62
C ALA A 82 1.51 -5.41 11.23
N GLY A 83 0.18 -5.37 11.08
CA GLY A 83 -0.49 -5.58 9.79
C GLY A 83 -0.05 -4.56 8.73
N LEU A 84 0.02 -3.29 9.09
CA LEU A 84 0.49 -2.22 8.20
C LEU A 84 1.97 -2.36 7.83
N SER A 85 2.80 -2.92 8.71
CA SER A 85 4.20 -3.21 8.41
C SER A 85 4.34 -4.32 7.37
N VAL A 86 3.56 -5.40 7.51
CA VAL A 86 3.50 -6.48 6.50
C VAL A 86 2.99 -5.94 5.16
N TYR A 87 1.95 -5.10 5.19
CA TYR A 87 1.46 -4.40 4.00
C TYR A 87 2.56 -3.53 3.35
N ALA A 88 3.28 -2.73 4.14
CA ALA A 88 4.33 -1.84 3.67
C ALA A 88 5.50 -2.59 3.02
N PHE A 89 5.87 -3.75 3.56
CA PHE A 89 6.84 -4.66 2.94
C PHE A 89 6.39 -5.08 1.53
N GLY A 90 5.13 -5.49 1.40
CA GLY A 90 4.57 -5.88 0.10
C GLY A 90 4.51 -4.75 -0.92
N ILE A 91 4.17 -3.53 -0.47
CA ILE A 91 4.25 -2.32 -1.31
C ILE A 91 5.68 -2.09 -1.79
N GLY A 92 6.67 -2.19 -0.90
CA GLY A 92 8.09 -2.05 -1.28
C GLY A 92 8.54 -3.05 -2.34
N LEU A 93 7.97 -4.26 -2.33
CA LEU A 93 8.28 -5.30 -3.30
C LEU A 93 7.55 -5.13 -4.65
N ALA A 94 6.31 -4.64 -4.65
CA ALA A 94 5.46 -4.57 -5.84
C ALA A 94 5.49 -3.20 -6.57
N ASN A 95 5.59 -2.09 -5.84
CA ASN A 95 5.25 -0.76 -6.35
C ASN A 95 6.17 -0.31 -7.50
N ALA A 96 7.49 -0.48 -7.36
CA ALA A 96 8.42 -0.08 -8.41
C ALA A 96 8.23 -0.89 -9.71
N GLY A 97 7.85 -2.17 -9.58
CA GLY A 97 7.48 -3.01 -10.72
C GLY A 97 6.23 -2.49 -11.44
N LEU A 98 5.21 -2.12 -10.67
CA LEU A 98 3.96 -1.56 -11.18
C LEU A 98 4.18 -0.22 -11.90
N VAL A 99 4.91 0.70 -11.28
CA VAL A 99 5.27 1.99 -11.89
C VAL A 99 6.01 1.78 -13.21
N ARG A 100 6.97 0.83 -13.25
CA ARG A 100 7.67 0.48 -14.47
C ARG A 100 6.71 0.00 -15.55
N LEU A 101 5.84 -0.97 -15.28
CA LEU A 101 4.91 -1.49 -16.28
C LEU A 101 3.95 -0.41 -16.79
N THR A 102 3.45 0.47 -15.93
CA THR A 102 2.57 1.57 -16.33
C THR A 102 3.30 2.61 -17.20
N LEU A 103 4.57 2.93 -16.91
CA LEU A 103 5.36 3.82 -17.75
C LEU A 103 5.59 3.25 -19.15
N PHE A 104 5.70 1.92 -19.28
CA PHE A 104 5.91 1.23 -20.55
C PHE A 104 4.62 0.78 -21.23
N SER A 105 3.45 1.00 -20.65
CA SER A 105 2.17 0.63 -21.27
C SER A 105 1.64 1.65 -22.27
N SER A 106 2.30 2.81 -22.42
CA SER A 106 1.95 3.85 -23.38
C SER A 106 3.16 4.22 -24.24
N ASP A 107 2.91 4.37 -25.54
CA ASP A 107 3.89 4.78 -26.56
C ASP A 107 4.16 6.30 -26.55
N MET A 108 3.43 7.06 -25.75
CA MET A 108 3.64 8.50 -25.59
C MET A 108 4.97 8.83 -24.88
N SER A 109 5.36 10.11 -24.91
CA SER A 109 6.55 10.59 -24.22
C SER A 109 6.52 10.22 -22.73
N LYS A 110 7.63 9.71 -22.20
CA LYS A 110 7.71 9.26 -20.80
C LYS A 110 7.50 10.41 -19.81
N GLY A 111 7.81 11.65 -20.21
CA GLY A 111 7.47 12.85 -19.44
C GLY A 111 5.96 13.04 -19.29
N THR A 112 5.19 12.92 -20.38
CA THR A 112 3.72 13.02 -20.35
C THR A 112 3.10 11.91 -19.53
N VAL A 113 3.54 10.66 -19.73
CA VAL A 113 3.01 9.49 -18.98
C VAL A 113 3.30 9.63 -17.49
N SER A 114 4.53 10.01 -17.12
CA SER A 114 4.90 10.22 -15.71
C SER A 114 4.09 11.34 -15.06
N ALA A 115 3.87 12.45 -15.77
CA ALA A 115 3.05 13.55 -15.27
C ALA A 115 1.60 13.12 -15.04
N ALA A 116 1.01 12.39 -16.01
CA ALA A 116 -0.37 11.90 -15.89
C ALA A 116 -0.52 10.90 -14.72
N MET A 117 0.43 9.96 -14.59
CA MET A 117 0.47 9.02 -13.47
C MET A 117 0.55 9.75 -12.12
N GLY A 118 1.42 10.76 -12.02
CA GLY A 118 1.59 11.56 -10.81
C GLY A 118 0.31 12.33 -10.44
N MET A 119 -0.32 13.01 -11.39
CA MET A 119 -1.57 13.75 -11.16
C MET A 119 -2.71 12.83 -10.72
N LEU A 120 -2.88 11.68 -11.39
CA LEU A 120 -3.88 10.69 -11.00
C LEU A 120 -3.64 10.15 -9.59
N GLN A 121 -2.38 9.84 -9.27
CA GLN A 121 -2.01 9.35 -7.94
C GLN A 121 -2.28 10.39 -6.86
N MET A 122 -1.93 11.66 -7.11
CA MET A 122 -2.22 12.76 -6.18
C MET A 122 -3.73 12.95 -5.97
N LEU A 123 -4.53 12.92 -7.03
CA LEU A 123 -5.99 13.00 -6.95
C LEU A 123 -6.56 11.87 -6.07
N ILE A 124 -6.13 10.63 -6.32
CA ILE A 124 -6.57 9.45 -5.54
C ILE A 124 -6.14 9.59 -4.07
N PHE A 125 -4.94 10.08 -3.80
CA PHE A 125 -4.48 10.31 -2.42
C PHE A 125 -5.30 11.39 -1.72
N THR A 126 -5.57 12.52 -2.36
CA THR A 126 -6.37 13.60 -1.78
C THR A 126 -7.78 13.13 -1.43
N VAL A 127 -8.50 12.56 -2.39
CA VAL A 127 -9.87 12.06 -2.18
C VAL A 127 -9.86 10.91 -1.17
N GLY A 128 -8.92 9.96 -1.32
CA GLY A 128 -8.80 8.80 -0.46
C GLY A 128 -8.51 9.17 1.00
N ILE A 129 -7.67 10.18 1.26
CA ILE A 129 -7.38 10.66 2.62
C ILE A 129 -8.62 11.29 3.25
N GLU A 130 -9.37 12.11 2.52
CA GLU A 130 -10.57 12.77 3.06
C GLU A 130 -11.69 11.76 3.34
N VAL A 131 -11.93 10.80 2.42
CA VAL A 131 -12.91 9.72 2.64
C VAL A 131 -12.48 8.83 3.82
N SER A 132 -11.21 8.46 3.89
CA SER A 132 -10.66 7.67 5.01
C SER A 132 -10.86 8.38 6.35
N LYS A 133 -10.74 9.71 6.38
CA LYS A 133 -10.91 10.52 7.59
C LYS A 133 -12.36 10.48 8.05
N HIS A 134 -13.32 10.63 7.14
CA HIS A 134 -14.75 10.48 7.46
C HIS A 134 -15.09 9.07 7.94
N ALA A 135 -14.46 8.04 7.36
CA ALA A 135 -14.62 6.66 7.82
C ALA A 135 -14.13 6.49 9.27
N TRP A 136 -12.95 7.04 9.60
CA TRP A 136 -12.43 6.99 10.96
C TRP A 136 -13.29 7.78 11.96
N LEU A 137 -13.73 8.98 11.61
CA LEU A 137 -14.61 9.78 12.47
C LEU A 137 -15.96 9.10 12.76
N SER A 138 -16.45 8.27 11.84
CA SER A 138 -17.76 7.60 11.98
C SER A 138 -17.69 6.27 12.74
N GLY A 139 -16.57 5.54 12.67
CA GLY A 139 -16.48 4.17 13.21
C GLY A 139 -15.10 3.75 13.71
N GLY A 140 -14.23 4.71 14.00
CA GLY A 140 -12.92 4.50 14.61
C GLY A 140 -11.97 3.63 13.78
N ASN A 141 -11.06 2.94 14.49
CA ASN A 141 -9.99 2.15 13.89
C ASN A 141 -10.50 0.95 13.05
N GLY A 142 -11.65 0.38 13.42
CA GLY A 142 -12.27 -0.73 12.71
C GLY A 142 -12.76 -0.31 11.32
N LEU A 143 -13.53 0.78 11.22
CA LEU A 143 -14.03 1.29 9.94
C LEU A 143 -12.89 1.76 9.03
N PHE A 144 -11.87 2.41 9.62
CA PHE A 144 -10.66 2.79 8.91
C PHE A 144 -9.93 1.58 8.30
N SER A 145 -9.75 0.51 9.08
CA SER A 145 -9.05 -0.69 8.61
C SER A 145 -9.86 -1.48 7.59
N LEU A 146 -11.19 -1.56 7.75
CA LEU A 146 -12.09 -2.14 6.75
C LEU A 146 -12.07 -1.35 5.44
N PHE A 147 -12.07 -0.02 5.50
CA PHE A 147 -11.91 0.82 4.32
C PHE A 147 -10.57 0.56 3.63
N ASN A 148 -9.47 0.47 4.38
CA ASN A 148 -8.16 0.13 3.81
C ASN A 148 -8.14 -1.27 3.19
N LEU A 149 -8.78 -2.26 3.82
CA LEU A 149 -8.90 -3.61 3.28
C LEU A 149 -9.70 -3.62 1.97
N ALA A 150 -10.82 -2.90 1.89
CA ALA A 150 -11.61 -2.77 0.67
C ALA A 150 -10.77 -2.17 -0.48
N ASN A 151 -9.98 -1.12 -0.19
CA ASN A 151 -9.05 -0.55 -1.17
C ASN A 151 -7.94 -1.54 -1.58
N GLY A 152 -7.43 -2.35 -0.64
CA GLY A 152 -6.46 -3.39 -0.94
C GLY A 152 -7.00 -4.50 -1.83
N ILE A 153 -8.25 -4.92 -1.61
CA ILE A 153 -8.94 -5.90 -2.46
C ILE A 153 -9.18 -5.30 -3.85
N LEU A 154 -9.65 -4.06 -3.93
CA LEU A 154 -9.83 -3.35 -5.20
C LEU A 154 -8.50 -3.27 -5.97
N TRP A 155 -7.41 -2.91 -5.30
CA TRP A 155 -6.07 -2.91 -5.88
C TRP A 155 -5.68 -4.28 -6.41
N LEU A 156 -5.92 -5.36 -5.65
CA LEU A 156 -5.60 -6.72 -6.08
C LEU A 156 -6.40 -7.13 -7.31
N LEU A 157 -7.70 -6.82 -7.36
CA LEU A 157 -8.56 -7.10 -8.51
C LEU A 157 -8.06 -6.36 -9.75
N LEU A 158 -7.77 -5.06 -9.63
CA LEU A 158 -7.22 -4.26 -10.73
C LEU A 158 -5.85 -4.77 -11.18
N MET A 159 -5.00 -5.17 -10.24
CA MET A 159 -3.69 -5.75 -10.53
C MET A 159 -3.81 -7.07 -11.28
N LEU A 160 -4.73 -7.96 -10.88
CA LEU A 160 -5.00 -9.21 -11.59
C LEU A 160 -5.51 -8.96 -13.01
N VAL A 161 -6.40 -7.98 -13.19
CA VAL A 161 -6.89 -7.57 -14.53
C VAL A 161 -5.74 -7.02 -15.38
N PHE A 162 -4.94 -6.11 -14.82
CA PHE A 162 -3.80 -5.49 -15.51
C PHE A 162 -2.73 -6.51 -15.94
N LEU A 163 -2.44 -7.51 -15.09
CA LEU A 163 -1.49 -8.58 -15.42
C LEU A 163 -2.08 -9.65 -16.35
N LYS A 164 -3.41 -9.77 -16.43
CA LYS A 164 -4.08 -10.71 -17.35
C LYS A 164 -4.04 -10.21 -18.79
N ASP A 165 -3.99 -8.89 -18.99
CA ASP A 165 -3.83 -8.31 -20.32
C ASP A 165 -2.46 -8.66 -20.90
N LYS A 166 -2.44 -9.54 -21.91
CA LYS A 166 -1.20 -10.13 -22.48
C LYS A 166 -0.29 -9.09 -23.15
N ARG A 167 -0.75 -7.86 -23.38
CA ARG A 167 0.06 -6.78 -23.98
C ARG A 167 1.15 -6.23 -23.06
N THR A 168 0.96 -6.26 -21.75
CA THR A 168 1.94 -5.71 -20.77
C THR A 168 3.07 -6.68 -20.41
N GLY A 169 2.96 -7.96 -20.80
CA GLY A 169 3.95 -9.01 -20.51
C GLY A 169 4.93 -9.33 -21.63
N ASN A 170 4.64 -8.94 -22.88
CA ASN A 170 5.42 -9.35 -24.07
C ASN A 170 6.47 -8.34 -24.54
N LEU A 171 6.61 -7.18 -23.88
CA LEU A 171 7.65 -6.19 -24.22
C LEU A 171 9.07 -6.59 -23.74
N GLN A 172 9.31 -7.86 -23.38
CA GLN A 172 10.62 -8.36 -22.92
C GLN A 172 11.28 -9.35 -23.88
N THR A 173 10.80 -9.47 -25.12
CA THR A 173 11.49 -10.23 -26.18
C THR A 173 11.72 -9.35 -27.40
N VAL A 174 12.62 -8.37 -27.26
CA VAL A 174 13.49 -7.88 -28.35
C VAL A 174 14.83 -7.53 -27.72
#